data_AF-A0A7C8I7C4-F1
#
_entry.id   AF-A0A7C8I7C4-F1
#
_cell.length_a   1.000
_cell.length_b   1.000
_cell.length_c   1.000
_cell.angle_alpha   90.00
_cell.angle_beta   90.00
_cell.angle_gamma   90.00
#
_symmetry.space_group_name_H-M   'P 1'
#
loop_
_entity.id
_entity.type
_entity.pdbx_description
1 polymer ?
#
loop_
_entity_poly.entity_id
_entity_poly.type
_entity_poly.pdbx_seq_one_letter_code
_entity_poly.pdbx_strand_id
1 'polypeptide(L)'
;MSSTFCTHSSPLSSISPSPPMDYEPASSSPMQPPSLLPSDIITLDVSGRKFKCRKSTLQDCSWFSNLFSRWHTGLDIQADGSVFIDGDPDAFPIILNYIRRPTVFPLLWTREKGFDYVLYTKVLADADFFCLDELRDCIRAEKYRGAVKTEHSVEVLPAESGPARYDTRGALSVPAELQSDDGDWELERSYAIEVKSRVGFSCPAGHHWRAEECECWEDRGLFAEPMDDLSQESPWSDVAIWKHTVIDPKVCYKS
;
A
#
# COMPACT_ATOMS: atom_id res chain seq x y z
N MET A 1 -19.97 39.93 108.09
CA MET A 1 -18.58 39.62 108.50
C MET A 1 -18.38 38.13 108.32
N SER A 2 -17.30 37.79 107.61
CA SER A 2 -16.86 36.45 107.21
C SER A 2 -16.85 35.42 108.33
N SER A 3 -17.10 34.15 108.02
CA SER A 3 -16.08 33.10 108.15
C SER A 3 -16.56 31.79 107.54
N THR A 4 -15.59 30.92 107.29
CA THR A 4 -15.47 29.94 106.22
C THR A 4 -15.46 28.51 106.79
N PHE A 5 -15.47 27.53 105.87
CA PHE A 5 -15.02 26.12 106.02
C PHE A 5 -16.02 25.16 106.70
N CYS A 6 -16.12 23.86 106.35
CA CYS A 6 -15.21 22.97 105.63
C CYS A 6 -15.98 21.83 104.95
N THR A 7 -15.27 21.23 104.01
CA THR A 7 -15.44 19.99 103.24
C THR A 7 -16.10 18.79 103.94
N HIS A 8 -16.97 18.09 103.19
CA HIS A 8 -17.42 16.73 103.49
C HIS A 8 -16.82 15.74 102.48
N SER A 9 -16.12 14.72 102.99
CA SER A 9 -15.79 13.48 102.27
C SER A 9 -16.79 12.40 102.66
N SER A 10 -17.27 11.62 101.70
CA SER A 10 -17.92 10.32 101.94
C SER A 10 -17.92 9.47 100.65
N PRO A 11 -18.04 8.14 100.76
CA PRO A 11 -17.19 7.22 100.02
C PRO A 11 -17.86 6.45 98.88
N LEU A 12 -16.99 5.76 98.15
CA LEU A 12 -17.18 4.89 96.99
C LEU A 12 -18.31 3.87 97.11
N SER A 13 -19.06 3.69 96.01
CA SER A 13 -19.89 2.52 95.75
C SER A 13 -19.76 2.10 94.28
N SER A 14 -19.07 0.98 94.08
CA SER A 14 -19.41 -0.14 93.19
C SER A 14 -20.29 0.16 91.96
N ILE A 15 -19.67 0.18 90.77
CA ILE A 15 -20.38 0.00 89.49
C ILE A 15 -19.78 -1.21 88.77
N SER A 16 -20.64 -2.18 88.50
CA SER A 16 -20.42 -3.42 87.75
C SER A 16 -20.23 -3.14 86.26
N PRO A 17 -19.37 -3.90 85.54
CA PRO A 17 -19.24 -3.77 84.09
C PRO A 17 -20.38 -4.49 83.34
N SER A 18 -20.93 -3.82 82.34
CA SER A 18 -21.91 -4.35 81.37
C SER A 18 -21.26 -5.29 80.34
N PRO A 19 -22.03 -6.23 79.74
CA PRO A 19 -21.52 -7.22 78.79
C PRO A 19 -21.18 -6.62 77.40
N PRO A 20 -20.37 -7.34 76.59
CA PRO A 20 -19.94 -6.85 75.28
C PRO A 20 -21.09 -6.87 74.26
N MET A 21 -21.14 -5.82 73.46
CA MET A 21 -22.08 -5.65 72.34
C MET A 21 -21.77 -6.67 71.24
N ASP A 22 -22.74 -7.54 70.94
CA ASP A 22 -22.72 -8.40 69.76
C ASP A 22 -22.76 -7.52 68.51
N TYR A 23 -21.66 -7.53 67.75
CA TYR A 23 -21.59 -6.90 66.43
C TYR A 23 -22.39 -7.75 65.43
N GLU A 24 -23.53 -7.24 64.99
CA GLU A 24 -24.24 -7.73 63.80
C GLU A 24 -23.31 -7.57 62.58
N PRO A 25 -22.95 -8.64 61.85
CA PRO A 25 -22.20 -8.49 60.62
C PRO A 25 -23.13 -7.92 59.54
N ALA A 26 -22.73 -6.78 58.99
CA ALA A 26 -23.40 -6.13 57.88
C ALA A 26 -23.74 -7.14 56.77
N SER A 27 -25.03 -7.24 56.50
CA SER A 27 -25.60 -7.94 55.35
C SER A 27 -24.88 -7.48 54.08
N SER A 28 -23.98 -8.34 53.60
CA SER A 28 -23.25 -8.16 52.35
C SER A 28 -24.21 -8.48 51.22
N SER A 29 -24.94 -7.47 50.77
CA SER A 29 -25.60 -7.51 49.47
C SER A 29 -24.57 -8.00 48.43
N PRO A 30 -24.84 -9.08 47.69
CA PRO A 30 -23.92 -9.54 46.67
C PRO A 30 -23.79 -8.42 45.63
N MET A 31 -22.57 -7.92 45.48
CA MET A 31 -22.16 -7.06 44.37
C MET A 31 -22.66 -7.71 43.09
N GLN A 32 -23.70 -7.15 42.47
CA GLN A 32 -24.06 -7.55 41.11
C GLN A 32 -22.83 -7.23 40.24
N PRO A 33 -22.35 -8.19 39.43
CA PRO A 33 -21.29 -7.91 38.47
C PRO A 33 -21.76 -6.77 37.55
N PRO A 34 -20.86 -5.86 37.14
CA PRO A 34 -21.21 -4.80 36.21
C PRO A 34 -21.83 -5.45 34.99
N SER A 35 -23.01 -4.97 34.59
CA SER A 35 -23.71 -5.43 33.40
C SER A 35 -22.77 -5.39 32.21
N LEU A 36 -22.33 -6.58 31.78
CA LEU A 36 -21.52 -6.77 30.58
C LEU A 36 -22.40 -6.40 29.39
N LEU A 37 -22.34 -5.13 28.97
CA LEU A 37 -22.84 -4.74 27.66
C LEU A 37 -22.24 -5.72 26.65
N PRO A 38 -23.03 -6.30 25.72
CA PRO A 38 -22.50 -7.17 24.69
C PRO A 38 -21.36 -6.42 23.99
N SER A 39 -20.16 -7.01 24.00
CA SER A 39 -19.01 -6.41 23.34
C SER A 39 -19.33 -6.25 21.86
N ASP A 40 -19.24 -5.04 21.32
CA ASP A 40 -19.38 -4.76 19.87
C ASP A 40 -18.28 -5.46 19.06
N ILE A 41 -17.22 -5.92 19.72
CA ILE A 41 -16.13 -6.66 19.08
C ILE A 41 -16.52 -8.13 18.94
N ILE A 42 -16.47 -8.63 17.71
CA ILE A 42 -16.66 -10.04 17.38
C ILE A 42 -15.38 -10.62 16.78
N THR A 43 -15.23 -11.94 16.88
CA THR A 43 -14.17 -12.69 16.21
C THR A 43 -14.77 -13.49 15.07
N LEU A 44 -14.26 -13.29 13.87
CA LEU A 44 -14.58 -14.07 12.69
C LEU A 44 -13.47 -15.10 12.47
N ASP A 45 -13.84 -16.35 12.23
CA ASP A 45 -12.92 -17.39 11.80
C ASP A 45 -13.14 -17.65 10.31
N VAL A 46 -12.20 -17.20 9.49
CA VAL A 46 -12.24 -17.36 8.04
C VAL A 46 -11.33 -18.53 7.69
N SER A 47 -11.91 -19.70 7.48
CA SER A 47 -11.20 -20.93 7.11
C SER A 47 -9.97 -21.24 8.02
N GLY A 48 -10.06 -20.96 9.31
CA GLY A 48 -9.03 -21.19 10.32
C GLY A 48 -8.21 -19.96 10.73
N ARG A 49 -8.34 -18.82 10.01
CA ARG A 49 -7.67 -17.56 10.35
C ARG A 49 -8.63 -16.62 11.09
N LYS A 50 -8.25 -16.22 12.29
CA LYS A 50 -9.09 -15.38 13.16
C LYS A 50 -8.89 -13.89 12.90
N PHE A 51 -10.01 -13.19 12.71
CA PHE A 51 -10.07 -11.75 12.50
C PHE A 51 -10.94 -11.10 13.57
N LYS A 52 -10.46 -10.02 14.17
CA LYS A 52 -11.24 -9.22 15.12
C LYS A 52 -11.75 -7.96 14.45
N CYS A 53 -13.02 -7.69 14.61
CA CYS A 53 -13.67 -6.51 14.06
C CYS A 53 -14.88 -6.12 14.91
N ARG A 54 -15.44 -4.94 14.63
CA ARG A 54 -16.67 -4.49 15.27
C ARG A 54 -17.87 -4.97 14.48
N LYS A 55 -18.93 -5.38 15.16
CA LYS A 55 -20.21 -5.76 14.55
C LYS A 55 -20.80 -4.55 13.82
N SER A 56 -20.71 -3.37 14.42
CA SER A 56 -21.10 -2.09 13.78
C SER A 56 -20.45 -1.90 12.40
N THR A 57 -19.15 -2.14 12.26
CA THR A 57 -18.44 -2.03 10.95
C THR A 57 -19.00 -2.98 9.90
N LEU A 58 -19.38 -4.20 10.29
CA LEU A 58 -19.86 -5.21 9.35
C LEU A 58 -21.33 -5.00 8.97
N GLN A 59 -22.13 -4.36 9.83
CA GLN A 59 -23.54 -4.07 9.56
C GLN A 59 -23.75 -3.16 8.35
N ASP A 60 -22.75 -2.37 7.97
CA ASP A 60 -22.78 -1.55 6.76
C ASP A 60 -22.76 -2.40 5.47
N CYS A 61 -22.37 -3.67 5.56
CA CYS A 61 -22.48 -4.64 4.49
C CYS A 61 -23.79 -5.42 4.58
N SER A 62 -24.57 -5.45 3.50
CA SER A 62 -25.88 -6.10 3.44
C SER A 62 -25.81 -7.60 3.77
N TRP A 63 -24.77 -8.29 3.30
CA TRP A 63 -24.56 -9.71 3.57
C TRP A 63 -24.38 -9.98 5.06
N PHE A 64 -23.50 -9.23 5.72
CA PHE A 64 -23.25 -9.36 7.16
C PHE A 64 -24.44 -8.91 8.01
N SER A 65 -25.16 -7.87 7.58
CA SER A 65 -26.41 -7.44 8.23
C SER A 65 -27.45 -8.56 8.23
N ASN A 66 -27.64 -9.23 7.08
CA ASN A 66 -28.51 -10.39 6.96
C ASN A 66 -28.02 -11.57 7.82
N LEU A 67 -26.71 -11.84 7.83
CA LEU A 67 -26.12 -12.87 8.68
C LEU A 67 -26.43 -12.61 10.17
N PHE A 68 -26.23 -11.37 10.65
CA PHE A 68 -26.51 -11.00 12.03
C PHE A 68 -27.99 -10.92 12.39
N SER A 69 -28.90 -10.74 11.41
CA SER A 69 -30.34 -10.83 11.68
C SER A 69 -30.75 -12.22 12.17
N ARG A 70 -29.99 -13.26 11.80
CA ARG A 70 -30.22 -14.66 12.16
C ARG A 70 -29.38 -15.11 13.36
N TRP A 71 -28.80 -14.16 14.10
CA TRP A 71 -27.86 -14.42 15.20
C TRP A 71 -28.35 -15.48 16.20
N HIS A 72 -29.65 -15.46 16.53
CA HIS A 72 -30.22 -16.37 17.53
C HIS A 72 -30.69 -17.72 16.98
N THR A 73 -30.74 -17.91 15.65
CA THR A 73 -31.45 -19.04 15.03
C THR A 73 -30.61 -19.89 14.07
N GLY A 74 -29.37 -19.50 13.75
CA GLY A 74 -28.56 -20.30 12.83
C GLY A 74 -27.23 -19.67 12.43
N LEU A 75 -26.58 -18.97 13.37
CA LEU A 75 -25.21 -18.53 13.16
C LEU A 75 -24.27 -19.67 13.56
N ASP A 76 -23.31 -20.02 12.70
CA ASP A 76 -22.27 -21.02 13.01
C ASP A 76 -21.25 -20.44 14.01
N ILE A 77 -21.70 -20.28 15.25
CA ILE A 77 -20.87 -19.88 16.38
C ILE A 77 -20.11 -21.12 16.83
N GLN A 78 -18.79 -21.04 16.77
CA GLN A 78 -17.92 -22.10 17.22
C GLN A 78 -17.86 -22.16 18.75
N ALA A 79 -17.30 -23.25 19.29
CA ALA A 79 -17.18 -23.46 20.73
C ALA A 79 -16.39 -22.36 21.46
N ASP A 80 -15.51 -21.65 20.76
CA ASP A 80 -14.71 -20.54 21.30
C ASP A 80 -15.40 -19.17 21.19
N GLY A 81 -16.65 -19.12 20.68
CA GLY A 81 -17.43 -17.91 20.47
C GLY A 81 -17.10 -17.14 19.19
N SER A 82 -16.24 -17.65 18.32
CA SER A 82 -16.00 -17.07 16.99
C SER A 82 -17.10 -17.46 15.99
N VAL A 83 -17.33 -16.62 14.98
CA VAL A 83 -18.28 -16.88 13.89
C VAL A 83 -17.52 -17.44 12.70
N PHE A 84 -17.88 -18.65 12.26
CA PHE A 84 -17.25 -19.25 11.09
C PHE A 84 -17.69 -18.58 9.79
N ILE A 85 -16.75 -18.35 8.88
CA ILE A 85 -16.97 -17.84 7.53
C ILE A 85 -16.19 -18.71 6.55
N ASP A 86 -16.89 -19.23 5.55
CA ASP A 86 -16.30 -19.98 4.45
C ASP A 86 -15.81 -19.01 3.36
N GLY A 87 -14.56 -18.56 3.50
CA GLY A 87 -13.93 -17.60 2.59
C GLY A 87 -12.41 -17.77 2.52
N ASP A 88 -11.76 -17.06 1.59
CA ASP A 88 -10.30 -17.12 1.46
C ASP A 88 -9.63 -16.21 2.51
N PRO A 89 -8.77 -16.75 3.40
CA PRO A 89 -8.19 -15.99 4.49
C PRO A 89 -7.16 -14.93 4.02
N ASP A 90 -6.64 -15.00 2.80
CA ASP A 90 -5.71 -14.02 2.22
C ASP A 90 -6.44 -12.86 1.54
N ALA A 91 -7.62 -13.11 0.97
CA ALA A 91 -8.49 -12.07 0.40
C ALA A 91 -9.30 -11.32 1.48
N PHE A 92 -9.74 -12.02 2.51
CA PHE A 92 -10.59 -11.44 3.56
C PHE A 92 -10.06 -10.15 4.24
N PRO A 93 -8.76 -9.98 4.54
CA PRO A 93 -8.24 -8.72 5.07
C PRO A 93 -8.55 -7.52 4.16
N ILE A 94 -8.51 -7.72 2.84
CA ILE A 94 -8.79 -6.69 1.84
C ILE A 94 -10.29 -6.38 1.82
N ILE A 95 -11.12 -7.42 1.84
CA ILE A 95 -12.58 -7.31 1.96
C ILE A 95 -12.97 -6.53 3.22
N LEU A 96 -12.42 -6.91 4.37
CA LEU A 96 -12.70 -6.26 5.64
C LEU A 96 -12.25 -4.78 5.65
N ASN A 97 -11.12 -4.47 5.02
CA ASN A 97 -10.67 -3.09 4.87
C ASN A 97 -11.58 -2.28 3.94
N TYR A 98 -12.09 -2.88 2.87
CA TYR A 98 -13.08 -2.25 2.01
C TYR A 98 -14.38 -1.97 2.77
N ILE A 99 -14.91 -2.93 3.53
CA ILE A 99 -16.12 -2.72 4.35
C ILE A 99 -15.92 -1.56 5.34
N ARG A 100 -14.72 -1.44 5.95
CA ARG A 100 -14.38 -0.31 6.82
C ARG A 100 -14.33 1.04 6.11
N ARG A 101 -14.00 1.05 4.81
CA ARG A 101 -13.74 2.25 4.00
C ARG A 101 -14.24 2.01 2.56
N PRO A 102 -15.56 2.00 2.32
CA PRO A 102 -16.13 1.60 1.03
C PRO A 102 -15.80 2.57 -0.11
N THR A 103 -15.24 3.74 0.20
CA THR A 103 -14.80 4.74 -0.77
C THR A 103 -13.40 4.48 -1.32
N VAL A 104 -12.64 3.50 -0.78
CA VAL A 104 -11.26 3.22 -1.17
C VAL A 104 -11.14 1.80 -1.73
N PHE A 105 -10.80 1.70 -3.00
CA PHE A 105 -10.54 0.44 -3.69
C PHE A 105 -9.11 -0.06 -3.44
N PRO A 106 -8.90 -1.39 -3.40
CA PRO A 106 -7.59 -1.96 -3.13
C PRO A 106 -6.62 -1.80 -4.31
N LEU A 107 -5.43 -1.29 -4.01
CA LEU A 107 -4.29 -1.28 -4.91
C LEU A 107 -3.31 -2.39 -4.50
N LEU A 108 -3.41 -3.55 -5.15
CA LEU A 108 -2.58 -4.73 -4.91
C LEU A 108 -1.40 -4.71 -5.88
N TRP A 109 -0.54 -3.72 -5.70
CA TRP A 109 0.61 -3.48 -6.57
C TRP A 109 1.85 -3.19 -5.75
N THR A 110 2.99 -3.70 -6.21
CA THR A 110 4.32 -3.35 -5.71
C THR A 110 5.27 -3.10 -6.87
N ARG A 111 6.34 -2.34 -6.65
CA ARG A 111 7.31 -2.03 -7.71
C ARG A 111 8.00 -3.31 -8.21
N GLU A 112 8.23 -4.28 -7.33
CA GLU A 112 8.96 -5.52 -7.61
C GLU A 112 8.10 -6.58 -8.31
N LYS A 113 6.84 -6.74 -7.90
CA LYS A 113 5.95 -7.81 -8.40
C LYS A 113 4.92 -7.34 -9.42
N GLY A 114 4.74 -6.02 -9.55
CA GLY A 114 3.62 -5.46 -10.29
C GLY A 114 2.29 -5.73 -9.60
N PHE A 115 1.22 -5.83 -10.40
CA PHE A 115 -0.13 -6.14 -9.91
C PHE A 115 -0.26 -7.61 -9.52
N ASP A 116 -0.80 -7.89 -8.34
CA ASP A 116 -1.11 -9.24 -7.89
C ASP A 116 -2.47 -9.71 -8.43
N TYR A 117 -2.48 -10.16 -9.68
CA TYR A 117 -3.70 -10.62 -10.35
C TYR A 117 -4.32 -11.86 -9.69
N VAL A 118 -3.51 -12.70 -9.05
CA VAL A 118 -4.00 -13.87 -8.32
C VAL A 118 -4.82 -13.40 -7.12
N LEU A 119 -4.30 -12.45 -6.35
CA LEU A 119 -5.02 -11.90 -5.21
C LEU A 119 -6.24 -11.08 -5.65
N TYR A 120 -6.16 -10.31 -6.75
CA TYR A 120 -7.35 -9.66 -7.31
C TYR A 120 -8.46 -10.66 -7.68
N THR A 121 -8.11 -11.83 -8.22
CA THR A 121 -9.09 -12.87 -8.56
C THR A 121 -9.76 -13.42 -7.30
N LYS A 122 -9.00 -13.66 -6.23
CA LYS A 122 -9.55 -14.09 -4.94
C LYS A 122 -10.47 -13.03 -4.32
N VAL A 123 -10.03 -11.76 -4.31
CA VAL A 123 -10.83 -10.64 -3.81
C VAL A 123 -12.10 -10.45 -4.63
N LEU A 124 -12.05 -10.68 -5.95
CA LEU A 124 -13.23 -10.64 -6.79
C LEU A 124 -14.25 -11.72 -6.40
N ALA A 125 -13.81 -12.97 -6.19
CA ALA A 125 -14.68 -14.06 -5.77
C ALA A 125 -15.31 -13.79 -4.40
N ASP A 126 -14.54 -13.30 -3.44
CA ASP A 126 -15.05 -12.91 -2.12
C ASP A 126 -15.99 -11.70 -2.22
N ALA A 127 -15.69 -10.70 -3.05
CA ALA A 127 -16.56 -9.54 -3.26
C ALA A 127 -17.93 -9.96 -3.85
N ASP A 128 -17.93 -10.94 -4.76
CA ASP A 128 -19.15 -11.59 -5.25
C ASP A 128 -19.91 -12.30 -4.10
N PHE A 129 -19.21 -13.09 -3.28
CA PHE A 129 -19.80 -13.83 -2.16
C PHE A 129 -20.43 -12.93 -1.09
N PHE A 130 -19.73 -11.86 -0.70
CA PHE A 130 -20.19 -10.89 0.30
C PHE A 130 -21.10 -9.80 -0.27
N CYS A 131 -21.52 -9.91 -1.54
CA CYS A 131 -22.37 -8.93 -2.24
C CYS A 131 -21.82 -7.48 -2.21
N LEU A 132 -20.51 -7.32 -2.37
CA LEU A 132 -19.84 -6.03 -2.47
C LEU A 132 -19.78 -5.56 -3.92
N ASP A 133 -20.96 -5.24 -4.47
CA ASP A 133 -21.16 -4.96 -5.91
C ASP A 133 -20.19 -3.91 -6.46
N GLU A 134 -19.98 -2.81 -5.74
CA GLU A 134 -19.09 -1.72 -6.18
C GLU A 134 -17.62 -2.15 -6.25
N LEU A 135 -17.15 -2.92 -5.26
CA LEU A 135 -15.80 -3.48 -5.26
C LEU A 135 -15.62 -4.48 -6.41
N ARG A 136 -16.59 -5.38 -6.57
CA ARG A 136 -16.63 -6.37 -7.65
C ARG A 136 -16.54 -5.68 -9.01
N ASP A 137 -17.39 -4.68 -9.26
CA ASP A 137 -17.47 -3.99 -10.54
C ASP A 137 -16.20 -3.17 -10.82
N CYS A 138 -15.60 -2.58 -9.78
CA CYS A 138 -14.31 -1.90 -9.89
C CYS A 138 -13.18 -2.84 -10.30
N ILE A 139 -13.09 -4.03 -9.70
CA ILE A 139 -12.07 -5.03 -10.03
C ILE A 139 -12.32 -5.64 -11.42
N ARG A 140 -13.57 -5.97 -11.77
CA ARG A 140 -13.93 -6.49 -13.11
C ARG A 140 -13.63 -5.51 -14.23
N ALA A 141 -13.85 -4.22 -14.00
CA ALA A 141 -13.51 -3.17 -14.94
C ALA A 141 -12.01 -2.79 -14.92
N GLU A 142 -11.21 -3.49 -14.11
CA GLU A 142 -9.77 -3.27 -13.96
C GLU A 142 -9.37 -1.82 -13.68
N LYS A 143 -10.23 -1.04 -12.99
CA LYS A 143 -10.01 0.40 -12.77
C LYS A 143 -8.69 0.69 -12.06
N TYR A 144 -8.23 -0.23 -11.21
CA TYR A 144 -6.96 -0.16 -10.49
C TYR A 144 -5.74 -0.04 -11.40
N ARG A 145 -5.81 -0.47 -12.67
CA ARG A 145 -4.70 -0.34 -13.62
C ARG A 145 -4.32 1.11 -13.88
N GLY A 146 -5.29 2.02 -13.85
CA GLY A 146 -5.04 3.45 -14.04
C GLY A 146 -4.30 4.11 -12.88
N ALA A 147 -4.22 3.45 -11.72
CA ALA A 147 -3.58 3.98 -10.52
C ALA A 147 -2.04 3.96 -10.61
N VAL A 148 -1.46 3.21 -11.54
CA VAL A 148 -0.01 3.13 -11.71
C VAL A 148 0.34 3.60 -13.12
N LYS A 149 1.14 4.67 -13.20
CA LYS A 149 1.65 5.22 -14.46
C LYS A 149 3.15 5.01 -14.51
N THR A 150 3.65 4.63 -15.68
CA THR A 150 5.07 4.45 -15.91
C THR A 150 5.51 5.42 -17.00
N GLU A 151 6.45 6.28 -16.65
CA GLU A 151 7.12 7.20 -17.55
C GLU A 151 8.48 6.62 -17.94
N HIS A 152 8.88 6.82 -19.18
CA HIS A 152 10.18 6.39 -19.67
C HIS A 152 10.94 7.60 -20.20
N SER A 153 12.23 7.69 -19.86
CA SER A 153 13.15 8.66 -20.43
C SER A 153 14.24 7.90 -21.19
N VAL A 154 14.68 8.44 -22.31
CA VAL A 154 15.72 7.85 -23.14
C VAL A 154 16.86 8.85 -23.21
N GLU A 155 18.04 8.43 -22.77
CA GLU A 155 19.24 9.26 -22.76
C GLU A 155 20.33 8.61 -23.61
N VAL A 156 20.91 9.40 -24.51
CA VAL A 156 22.09 8.98 -25.28
C VAL A 156 23.30 9.29 -24.41
N LEU A 157 24.03 8.24 -24.03
CA LEU A 157 25.24 8.34 -23.23
C LEU A 157 26.44 8.67 -24.14
N PRO A 158 27.44 9.42 -23.65
CA PRO A 158 28.68 9.67 -24.37
C PRO A 158 29.37 8.36 -24.76
N ALA A 159 30.01 8.31 -25.93
CA ALA A 159 30.71 7.13 -26.46
C ALA A 159 31.85 6.62 -25.54
N GLU A 160 32.31 7.44 -24.60
CA GLU A 160 33.36 7.11 -23.63
C GLU A 160 32.86 6.31 -22.43
N SER A 161 31.54 6.25 -22.21
CA SER A 161 30.93 5.52 -21.09
C SER A 161 31.01 4.00 -21.27
N GLY A 162 31.20 3.53 -22.51
CA GLY A 162 31.21 2.13 -22.89
C GLY A 162 29.86 1.43 -22.63
N PRO A 163 29.57 0.32 -23.33
CA PRO A 163 28.35 -0.43 -23.04
C PRO A 163 28.45 -0.90 -21.59
N ALA A 164 27.38 -0.74 -20.82
CA ALA A 164 27.27 -1.32 -19.48
C ALA A 164 27.67 -2.80 -19.58
N ARG A 165 28.88 -3.12 -19.12
CA ARG A 165 29.41 -4.47 -19.25
C ARG A 165 28.62 -5.34 -18.29
N TYR A 166 28.03 -6.40 -18.83
CA TYR A 166 27.61 -7.52 -18.02
C TYR A 166 28.85 -8.02 -17.26
N ASP A 167 28.78 -8.02 -15.93
CA ASP A 167 29.67 -8.84 -15.11
C ASP A 167 29.59 -10.30 -15.64
N THR A 168 30.69 -11.05 -15.55
CA THR A 168 30.73 -12.52 -15.67
C THR A 168 29.59 -13.30 -14.98
N ARG A 169 28.83 -12.68 -14.06
CA ARG A 169 27.66 -13.20 -13.36
C ARG A 169 26.30 -12.80 -13.96
N GLY A 170 26.28 -12.04 -15.06
CA GLY A 170 25.04 -11.61 -15.73
C GLY A 170 24.27 -10.49 -15.01
N ALA A 171 24.87 -9.84 -14.02
CA ALA A 171 24.30 -8.66 -13.38
C ALA A 171 24.65 -7.40 -14.18
N LEU A 172 23.66 -6.53 -14.42
CA LEU A 172 23.90 -5.19 -14.94
C LEU A 172 24.63 -4.39 -13.85
N SER A 173 25.94 -4.23 -13.97
CA SER A 173 26.68 -3.22 -13.21
C SER A 173 26.39 -1.86 -13.83
N VAL A 174 25.39 -1.16 -13.31
CA VAL A 174 25.19 0.26 -13.59
C VAL A 174 26.40 0.99 -13.01
N PRO A 175 27.18 1.75 -13.81
CA PRO A 175 28.24 2.61 -13.29
C PRO A 175 27.67 3.47 -12.15
N ALA A 176 28.41 3.62 -11.05
CA ALA A 176 27.94 4.39 -9.90
C ALA A 176 27.58 5.86 -10.26
N GLU A 177 28.15 6.39 -11.35
CA GLU A 177 27.83 7.72 -11.91
C GLU A 177 26.48 7.80 -12.64
N LEU A 178 25.84 6.67 -12.96
CA LEU A 178 24.50 6.59 -13.55
C LEU A 178 23.45 6.18 -12.50
N GLN A 179 23.69 6.48 -11.22
CA GLN A 179 22.62 6.44 -10.22
C GLN A 179 22.06 7.85 -10.16
N SER A 180 20.78 8.03 -10.51
CA SER A 180 20.15 9.34 -10.38
C SER A 180 20.10 9.73 -8.91
N ASP A 181 20.60 10.93 -8.58
CA ASP A 181 20.48 11.52 -7.24
C ASP A 181 18.99 11.73 -6.86
N ASP A 182 18.13 11.85 -7.87
CA ASP A 182 16.68 11.80 -7.74
C ASP A 182 16.24 10.33 -7.73
N GLY A 183 16.11 9.74 -6.54
CA GLY A 183 15.78 8.33 -6.32
C GLY A 183 14.42 7.83 -6.85
N ASP A 184 13.84 8.49 -7.85
CA ASP A 184 12.59 8.15 -8.50
C ASP A 184 12.77 7.53 -9.90
N TRP A 185 13.89 7.78 -10.57
CA TRP A 185 14.21 7.18 -11.87
C TRP A 185 15.11 5.96 -11.70
N GLU A 186 14.71 4.84 -12.28
CA GLU A 186 15.48 3.59 -12.26
C GLU A 186 15.95 3.27 -13.69
N LEU A 187 17.22 2.88 -13.84
CA LEU A 187 17.69 2.38 -15.13
C LEU A 187 16.99 1.06 -15.43
N GLU A 188 16.17 1.03 -16.49
CA GLU A 188 15.48 -0.18 -16.90
C GLU A 188 16.39 -1.03 -17.78
N ARG A 189 17.02 -0.43 -18.80
CA ARG A 189 17.90 -1.10 -19.77
C ARG A 189 18.90 -0.15 -20.39
N SER A 190 19.99 -0.70 -20.91
CA SER A 190 20.92 0.01 -21.79
C SER A 190 21.21 -0.80 -23.05
N TYR A 191 21.41 -0.10 -24.17
CA TYR A 191 21.69 -0.70 -25.48
C TYR A 191 22.75 0.10 -26.23
N ALA A 192 23.64 -0.58 -26.95
CA ALA A 192 24.46 0.06 -27.98
C ALA A 192 23.65 0.09 -29.29
N ILE A 193 23.43 1.27 -29.86
CA ILE A 193 22.67 1.47 -31.10
C ILE A 193 23.58 2.08 -32.17
N GLU A 194 23.54 1.53 -33.38
CA GLU A 194 24.24 2.09 -34.54
C GLU A 194 23.49 3.35 -35.01
N VAL A 195 24.09 4.52 -34.84
CA VAL A 195 23.54 5.80 -35.30
C VAL A 195 24.01 6.03 -36.74
N LYS A 196 23.16 5.69 -37.71
CA LYS A 196 23.41 6.03 -39.11
C LYS A 196 23.11 7.50 -39.34
N SER A 197 24.10 8.36 -39.18
CA SER A 197 23.99 9.75 -39.62
C SER A 197 23.89 9.79 -41.15
N ARG A 198 22.81 10.40 -41.67
CA ARG A 198 22.75 10.75 -43.08
C ARG A 198 23.25 12.17 -43.21
N VAL A 199 24.48 12.32 -43.70
CA VAL A 199 25.00 13.63 -44.10
C VAL A 199 24.22 14.07 -45.34
N GLY A 200 23.27 14.98 -45.16
CA GLY A 200 22.56 15.63 -46.25
C GLY A 200 23.42 16.75 -46.80
N PHE A 201 23.85 16.65 -48.05
CA PHE A 201 24.56 17.73 -48.72
C PHE A 201 23.55 18.70 -49.34
N SER A 202 23.66 19.98 -49.02
CA SER A 202 22.87 21.02 -49.68
C SER A 202 23.65 21.59 -50.86
N CYS A 203 23.14 21.36 -52.07
CA CYS A 203 23.69 21.99 -53.26
C CYS A 203 23.37 23.51 -53.24
N PRO A 204 24.31 24.41 -53.58
CA PRO A 204 24.04 25.85 -53.70
C PRO A 204 22.92 26.21 -54.70
N ALA A 205 22.62 25.30 -55.64
CA ALA A 205 21.53 25.45 -56.61
C ALA A 205 20.15 25.03 -56.05
N GLY A 206 20.04 24.65 -54.78
CA GLY A 206 18.77 24.28 -54.13
C GLY A 206 18.27 22.87 -54.43
N HIS A 207 19.12 22.01 -55.00
CA HIS A 207 18.77 20.62 -55.28
C HIS A 207 19.10 19.69 -54.09
N HIS A 208 18.14 18.84 -53.72
CA HIS A 208 18.31 17.77 -52.73
C HIS A 208 18.62 16.45 -53.45
N TRP A 209 19.91 16.13 -53.65
CA TRP A 209 20.37 14.83 -54.17
C TRP A 209 21.36 14.18 -53.20
N ARG A 210 21.61 12.87 -53.33
CA ARG A 210 22.76 12.25 -52.66
C ARG A 210 24.04 12.86 -53.26
N ALA A 211 25.06 13.12 -52.43
CA ALA A 211 26.30 13.78 -52.90
C ALA A 211 26.95 13.07 -54.10
N GLU A 212 26.78 11.76 -54.17
CA GLU A 212 27.30 10.88 -55.23
C GLU A 212 26.62 11.12 -56.60
N GLU A 213 25.51 11.86 -56.65
CA GLU A 213 24.68 12.07 -57.83
C GLU A 213 24.60 13.54 -58.29
N CYS A 214 25.32 14.48 -57.64
CA CYS A 214 25.33 15.88 -58.11
C CYS A 214 26.44 16.13 -59.14
N GLU A 215 26.07 16.16 -60.43
CA GLU A 215 26.93 16.58 -61.55
C GLU A 215 27.40 18.06 -61.45
N CYS A 216 26.92 18.80 -60.46
CA CYS A 216 27.21 20.21 -60.25
C CYS A 216 28.65 20.53 -59.79
N TRP A 217 29.45 19.52 -59.43
CA TRP A 217 30.78 19.70 -58.83
C TRP A 217 31.91 19.86 -59.86
N GLU A 218 31.78 19.29 -61.07
CA GLU A 218 32.86 19.27 -62.06
C GLU A 218 33.08 20.63 -62.76
N ASP A 219 32.03 21.46 -62.89
CA ASP A 219 32.07 22.68 -63.72
C ASP A 219 32.60 23.94 -63.04
N ARG A 220 32.88 23.93 -61.72
CA ARG A 220 33.28 25.14 -60.97
C ARG A 220 34.66 25.12 -60.32
N GLY A 221 35.44 24.05 -60.48
CA GLY A 221 36.78 23.97 -59.89
C GLY A 221 36.80 24.09 -58.36
N LEU A 222 35.63 23.93 -57.71
CA LEU A 222 35.51 23.80 -56.27
C LEU A 222 35.85 22.35 -55.96
N PHE A 223 37.15 22.07 -55.79
CA PHE A 223 37.57 20.85 -55.13
C PHE A 223 36.82 20.80 -53.80
N ALA A 224 36.00 19.76 -53.61
CA ALA A 224 35.64 19.35 -52.26
C ALA A 224 36.97 19.06 -51.59
N GLU A 225 37.43 19.97 -50.73
CA GLU A 225 38.59 19.71 -49.86
C GLU A 225 38.31 18.34 -49.23
N PRO A 226 39.22 17.36 -49.37
CA PRO A 226 39.04 16.08 -48.71
C PRO A 226 38.92 16.41 -47.23
N MET A 227 37.72 16.22 -46.69
CA MET A 227 37.45 16.53 -45.30
C MET A 227 38.46 15.73 -44.49
N ASP A 228 39.41 16.45 -43.88
CA ASP A 228 40.48 15.88 -43.06
C ASP A 228 39.88 14.82 -42.14
N ASP A 229 40.56 13.67 -42.08
CA ASP A 229 40.43 12.56 -41.14
C ASP A 229 39.59 12.92 -39.91
N LEU A 230 38.26 12.92 -40.09
CA LEU A 230 37.35 12.97 -38.97
C LEU A 230 37.51 11.60 -38.36
N SER A 231 38.33 11.56 -37.30
CA SER A 231 38.41 10.48 -36.32
C SER A 231 37.14 9.68 -36.42
N GLN A 232 37.24 8.43 -36.88
CA GLN A 232 36.12 7.51 -37.02
C GLN A 232 35.46 7.35 -35.65
N GLU A 233 34.61 8.32 -35.28
CA GLU A 233 33.82 8.26 -34.09
C GLU A 233 33.00 6.99 -34.25
N SER A 234 33.12 6.11 -33.26
CA SER A 234 32.45 4.82 -33.27
C SER A 234 30.98 5.05 -33.67
N PRO A 235 30.43 4.34 -34.67
CA PRO A 235 29.06 4.56 -35.13
C PRO A 235 28.02 4.12 -34.09
N TRP A 236 28.47 3.70 -32.91
CA TRP A 236 27.66 3.20 -31.81
C TRP A 236 27.51 4.27 -30.75
N SER A 237 26.26 4.55 -30.39
CA SER A 237 25.93 5.31 -29.19
C SER A 237 25.30 4.38 -28.17
N ASP A 238 25.73 4.50 -26.91
CA ASP A 238 25.06 3.84 -25.82
C ASP A 238 23.79 4.63 -25.46
N VAL A 239 22.69 3.92 -25.28
CA VAL A 239 21.39 4.49 -24.95
C VAL A 239 20.91 3.87 -23.65
N ALA A 240 20.64 4.71 -22.66
CA ALA A 240 20.00 4.34 -21.40
C ALA A 240 18.50 4.61 -21.48
N ILE A 241 17.70 3.63 -21.07
CA ILE A 241 16.26 3.78 -20.85
C ILE A 241 16.03 3.82 -19.35
N TRP A 242 15.55 4.96 -18.88
CA TRP A 242 15.14 5.18 -17.51
C TRP A 242 13.64 5.01 -17.38
N LYS A 243 13.21 4.49 -16.24
CA LYS A 243 11.83 4.24 -15.91
C LYS A 243 11.51 4.89 -14.58
N HIS A 244 10.39 5.60 -14.55
CA HIS A 244 9.84 6.21 -13.34
C HIS A 244 8.39 5.77 -13.18
N THR A 245 8.00 5.38 -11.96
CA THR A 245 6.65 4.85 -11.70
C THR A 245 5.93 5.70 -10.68
N VAL A 246 4.85 6.35 -11.12
CA VAL A 246 4.01 7.24 -10.31
C VAL A 246 2.71 6.54 -9.95
N ILE A 247 2.33 6.60 -8.68
CA ILE A 247 1.02 6.11 -8.21
C ILE A 247 0.05 7.29 -8.12
N ASP A 248 -1.07 7.21 -8.84
CA ASP A 248 -2.19 8.14 -8.73
C ASP A 248 -3.25 7.57 -7.77
N PRO A 249 -3.26 7.99 -6.49
CA PRO A 249 -4.17 7.43 -5.51
C PRO A 249 -5.63 7.74 -5.83
N LYS A 250 -5.92 8.80 -6.61
CA LYS A 250 -7.29 9.22 -6.92
C LYS A 250 -8.07 8.16 -7.68
N VAL A 251 -7.38 7.35 -8.48
CA VAL A 251 -8.00 6.25 -9.23
C VAL A 251 -8.55 5.17 -8.30
N CYS A 252 -7.99 5.04 -7.10
CA CYS A 252 -8.46 4.10 -6.10
C CYS A 252 -9.59 4.67 -5.23
N TYR A 253 -10.11 5.86 -5.51
CA TYR A 253 -11.28 6.39 -4.81
C TYR A 253 -12.55 6.25 -5.64
N LYS A 254 -13.67 6.06 -4.96
CA LYS A 254 -14.99 6.16 -5.56
C LYS A 254 -15.19 7.61 -6.06
N SER A 255 -15.41 7.76 -7.36
CA SER A 255 -15.70 9.01 -8.06
C SER A 255 -17.08 9.56 -7.74
#